data_AF-A0A4S1CK56-F1
#
_entry.id   AF-A0A4S1CK56-F1
#
_cell.length_a   1.000
_cell.length_b   1.000
_cell.length_c   1.000
_cell.angle_alpha   90.00
_cell.angle_beta   90.00
_cell.angle_gamma   90.00
#
_symmetry.space_group_name_H-M   'P 1'
#
loop_
_entity.id
_entity.type
_entity.pdbx_description
1 polymer ?
#
loop_
_entity_poly.entity_id
_entity_poly.type
_entity_poly.pdbx_seq_one_letter_code
_entity_poly.pdbx_strand_id
1 'polypeptide(L)'
;MDKQIFVIGHRNPDTDSVASAIAYAHLKRELGNERVTAAMAGSLNPQTTWLLPRLGIEAPLYLADVHPKVRDVIQRSPVTVPAGAPLLNALEEFHHNSIRILPVVDDAGVPKGVIPLRKIAERFLVTGPDSLRLVSASLASLADCLVGSFLAGAPDTAVEHLHLFVGAMGEESFLDRIAACDPATLIVVTGDRASIQLASIERGVRLLIVTGGLAVSDETVRVAASRGVALLTTPLDTAATVSRARLATPVLELAVPSFESVSVDEPLGRLRDKLLHSGETAVLALEEDGTLAGVATKSSLFAPLPYALILVDHNELGQAVPGAEDVEILEVVDHHKLGNAPTSHPIPFITAPVGSTCTIVASLYDEHRMLPPAEIAALLLAGILSDTVILKSPTTTQRDRDAVERLAGIAGLDWESFGAEIFAASGALSGYGSPERVVGSDFKLFSQGEVTFGVGQVEVFGFDEFYEMKAELRKALAARREKEGLELAGLMVTDISSESTMFVMEGGQAFVRFMGYPQPEPHVFEMKGVMSRKKQLVPHLMKVLGGAR
;
A
#
# COMPACT_ATOMS: atom_id res chain seq x y z
N MET A 1 -7.30 -10.33 -13.72
CA MET A 1 -6.99 -8.90 -13.56
C MET A 1 -5.52 -8.76 -13.83
N ASP A 2 -5.12 -7.85 -14.73
CA ASP A 2 -3.71 -7.60 -14.99
C ASP A 2 -3.10 -6.89 -13.77
N LYS A 3 -2.18 -7.54 -13.08
CA LYS A 3 -1.54 -7.00 -11.88
C LYS A 3 -0.57 -5.89 -12.27
N GLN A 4 -0.43 -4.86 -11.42
CA GLN A 4 0.67 -3.91 -11.52
C GLN A 4 1.96 -4.56 -11.02
N ILE A 5 3.03 -4.52 -11.80
CA ILE A 5 4.31 -5.13 -11.44
C ILE A 5 5.33 -4.03 -11.20
N PHE A 6 5.96 -4.06 -10.03
CA PHE A 6 7.03 -3.14 -9.67
C PHE A 6 8.38 -3.86 -9.79
N VAL A 7 9.27 -3.32 -10.64
CA VAL A 7 10.67 -3.74 -10.67
C VAL A 7 11.44 -2.88 -9.69
N ILE A 8 12.02 -3.50 -8.66
CA ILE A 8 12.60 -2.78 -7.54
C ILE A 8 13.94 -3.37 -7.10
N GLY A 9 14.89 -2.47 -6.87
CA GLY A 9 16.20 -2.77 -6.31
C GLY A 9 16.18 -2.97 -4.79
N HIS A 10 17.36 -3.03 -4.18
CA HIS A 10 17.47 -3.09 -2.72
C HIS A 10 17.07 -1.75 -2.06
N ARG A 11 16.87 -1.80 -0.74
CA ARG A 11 16.29 -0.72 0.06
C ARG A 11 17.14 0.55 0.11
N ASN A 12 18.45 0.41 -0.07
CA ASN A 12 19.41 1.51 -0.06
C ASN A 12 19.96 1.70 -1.48
N PRO A 13 19.14 2.18 -2.42
CA PRO A 13 19.43 2.09 -3.84
C PRO A 13 20.75 2.75 -4.22
N ASP A 14 21.59 1.98 -4.89
CA ASP A 14 22.77 2.44 -5.60
C ASP A 14 22.46 2.61 -7.09
N THR A 15 23.49 2.94 -7.86
CA THR A 15 23.34 3.21 -9.29
C THR A 15 22.95 1.96 -10.07
N ASP A 16 23.49 0.78 -9.73
CA ASP A 16 23.20 -0.46 -10.45
C ASP A 16 21.78 -0.96 -10.20
N SER A 17 21.32 -0.94 -8.94
CA SER A 17 19.95 -1.30 -8.57
C SER A 17 18.89 -0.39 -9.23
N VAL A 18 19.13 0.94 -9.30
CA VAL A 18 18.21 1.87 -9.97
C VAL A 18 18.25 1.72 -11.49
N ALA A 19 19.45 1.64 -12.06
CA ALA A 19 19.63 1.50 -13.51
C ALA A 19 19.02 0.19 -14.03
N SER A 20 19.29 -0.92 -13.35
CA SER A 20 18.73 -2.23 -13.70
C SER A 20 17.21 -2.26 -13.55
N ALA A 21 16.64 -1.62 -12.52
CA ALA A 21 15.19 -1.54 -12.34
C ALA A 21 14.50 -0.80 -13.51
N ILE A 22 15.02 0.36 -13.89
CA ILE A 22 14.49 1.15 -15.02
C ILE A 22 14.64 0.39 -16.34
N ALA A 23 15.83 -0.12 -16.62
CA ALA A 23 16.13 -0.78 -17.89
C ALA A 23 15.37 -2.11 -18.03
N TYR A 24 15.18 -2.86 -16.95
CA TYR A 24 14.42 -4.11 -16.96
C TYR A 24 12.91 -3.88 -17.04
N ALA A 25 12.38 -2.84 -16.36
CA ALA A 25 10.99 -2.42 -16.54
C ALA A 25 10.71 -1.98 -17.99
N HIS A 26 11.65 -1.24 -18.60
CA HIS A 26 11.57 -0.91 -20.02
C HIS A 26 11.56 -2.17 -20.89
N LEU A 27 12.50 -3.10 -20.68
CA LEU A 27 12.57 -4.35 -21.43
C LEU A 27 11.24 -5.14 -21.37
N LYS A 28 10.65 -5.27 -20.17
CA LYS A 28 9.38 -5.98 -19.98
C LYS A 28 8.21 -5.33 -20.71
N ARG A 29 8.16 -3.99 -20.76
CA ARG A 29 7.14 -3.27 -21.52
C ARG A 29 7.28 -3.51 -23.02
N GLU A 30 8.51 -3.49 -23.55
CA GLU A 30 8.78 -3.82 -24.96
C GLU A 30 8.41 -5.28 -25.31
N LEU A 31 8.47 -6.18 -24.33
CA LEU A 31 8.03 -7.57 -24.47
C LEU A 31 6.51 -7.76 -24.30
N GLY A 32 5.73 -6.69 -24.20
CA GLY A 32 4.26 -6.71 -24.15
C GLY A 32 3.64 -6.71 -22.75
N ASN A 33 4.42 -6.49 -21.69
CA ASN A 33 3.90 -6.36 -20.33
C ASN A 33 3.70 -4.88 -19.96
N GLU A 34 2.53 -4.33 -20.31
CA GLU A 34 2.23 -2.88 -20.18
C GLU A 34 2.19 -2.37 -18.74
N ARG A 35 1.94 -3.24 -17.74
CA ARG A 35 1.78 -2.87 -16.33
C ARG A 35 3.06 -3.04 -15.50
N VAL A 36 4.22 -2.88 -16.12
CA VAL A 36 5.52 -2.95 -15.44
C VAL A 36 6.10 -1.56 -15.27
N THR A 37 6.43 -1.19 -14.03
CA THR A 37 7.00 0.12 -13.69
C THR A 37 8.20 -0.06 -12.77
N ALA A 38 9.25 0.72 -13.00
CA ALA A 38 10.40 0.76 -12.12
C ALA A 38 10.07 1.52 -10.83
N ALA A 39 10.56 1.01 -9.71
CA ALA A 39 10.39 1.58 -8.39
C ALA A 39 11.69 1.56 -7.57
N MET A 40 11.74 2.36 -6.52
CA MET A 40 12.86 2.48 -5.59
C MET A 40 12.35 2.58 -4.14
N ALA A 41 13.06 2.00 -3.18
CA ALA A 41 12.61 1.96 -1.78
C ALA A 41 13.36 2.91 -0.82
N GLY A 42 14.37 3.62 -1.32
CA GLY A 42 15.19 4.57 -0.54
C GLY A 42 15.52 5.82 -1.35
N SER A 43 16.27 6.75 -0.79
CA SER A 43 16.72 7.95 -1.51
C SER A 43 17.81 7.62 -2.54
N LEU A 44 17.81 8.30 -3.68
CA LEU A 44 18.87 8.17 -4.69
C LEU A 44 20.24 8.53 -4.09
N ASN A 45 21.26 7.75 -4.45
CA ASN A 45 22.65 8.12 -4.17
C ASN A 45 23.08 9.35 -5.02
N PRO A 46 24.19 10.03 -4.69
CA PRO A 46 24.62 11.22 -5.43
C PRO A 46 24.89 10.95 -6.92
N GLN A 47 25.48 9.79 -7.24
CA GLN A 47 25.73 9.37 -8.62
C GLN A 47 24.44 9.33 -9.44
N THR A 48 23.42 8.62 -8.95
CA THR A 48 22.13 8.46 -9.62
C THR A 48 21.36 9.78 -9.67
N THR A 49 21.47 10.61 -8.62
CA THR A 49 20.85 11.95 -8.57
C THR A 49 21.39 12.85 -9.69
N TRP A 50 22.67 12.75 -10.02
CA TRP A 50 23.27 13.45 -11.15
C TRP A 50 22.94 12.78 -12.50
N LEU A 51 22.98 11.45 -12.54
CA LEU A 51 22.85 10.64 -13.76
C LEU A 51 21.47 10.78 -14.41
N LEU A 52 20.38 10.65 -13.65
CA LEU A 52 19.03 10.62 -14.22
C LEU A 52 18.68 11.92 -14.98
N PRO A 53 18.88 13.13 -14.41
CA PRO A 53 18.70 14.38 -15.16
C PRO A 53 19.64 14.50 -16.35
N ARG A 54 20.90 14.05 -16.22
CA ARG A 54 21.90 14.08 -17.31
C ARG A 54 21.47 13.24 -18.52
N LEU A 55 20.69 12.18 -18.29
CA LEU A 55 20.13 11.31 -19.31
C LEU A 55 18.70 11.67 -19.72
N GLY A 56 18.06 12.65 -19.07
CA GLY A 56 16.67 13.01 -19.30
C GLY A 56 15.66 11.93 -18.85
N ILE A 57 16.06 11.09 -17.89
CA ILE A 57 15.24 9.99 -17.36
C ILE A 57 14.59 10.46 -16.05
N GLU A 58 13.30 10.21 -15.90
CA GLU A 58 12.59 10.50 -14.64
C GLU A 58 12.99 9.52 -13.53
N ALA A 59 12.98 10.00 -12.29
CA ALA A 59 13.22 9.13 -11.14
C ALA A 59 12.12 8.05 -11.01
N PRO A 60 12.47 6.80 -10.64
CA PRO A 60 11.49 5.75 -10.41
C PRO A 60 10.47 6.10 -9.33
N LEU A 61 9.34 5.39 -9.34
CA LEU A 61 8.34 5.54 -8.29
C LEU A 61 8.93 5.19 -6.92
N TYR A 62 8.85 6.11 -5.98
CA TYR A 62 9.27 5.85 -4.61
C TYR A 62 8.22 5.03 -3.85
N LEU A 63 8.59 3.82 -3.46
CA LEU A 63 7.78 2.90 -2.66
C LEU A 63 8.42 2.72 -1.28
N ALA A 64 7.97 3.52 -0.30
CA ALA A 64 8.45 3.42 1.07
C ALA A 64 8.06 2.09 1.75
N ASP A 65 6.94 1.52 1.32
CA ASP A 65 6.30 0.36 1.93
C ASP A 65 5.39 -0.32 0.90
N VAL A 66 5.37 -1.67 0.91
CA VAL A 66 4.49 -2.48 0.05
C VAL A 66 3.64 -3.46 0.87
N HIS A 67 3.46 -3.23 2.17
CA HIS A 67 2.60 -4.10 2.98
C HIS A 67 1.17 -4.05 2.42
N PRO A 68 0.55 -5.22 2.18
CA PRO A 68 -0.84 -5.28 1.76
C PRO A 68 -1.78 -4.57 2.71
N LYS A 69 -2.71 -3.79 2.16
CA LYS A 69 -3.74 -3.09 2.91
C LYS A 69 -5.10 -3.73 2.70
N VAL A 70 -6.04 -3.41 3.56
CA VAL A 70 -7.42 -3.92 3.45
C VAL A 70 -8.04 -3.58 2.09
N ARG A 71 -7.81 -2.36 1.56
CA ARG A 71 -8.28 -1.97 0.22
C ARG A 71 -7.83 -2.88 -0.92
N ASP A 72 -6.72 -3.58 -0.76
CA ASP A 72 -6.13 -4.39 -1.82
C ASP A 72 -6.86 -5.73 -1.99
N VAL A 73 -7.68 -6.13 -1.00
CA VAL A 73 -8.29 -7.47 -0.95
C VAL A 73 -9.82 -7.47 -0.85
N ILE A 74 -10.44 -6.30 -0.70
CA ILE A 74 -11.89 -6.16 -0.57
C ILE A 74 -12.56 -5.81 -1.90
N GLN A 75 -13.81 -6.21 -2.04
CA GLN A 75 -14.67 -5.72 -3.11
C GLN A 75 -15.22 -4.34 -2.73
N ARG A 76 -14.93 -3.32 -3.55
CA ARG A 76 -15.32 -1.91 -3.31
C ARG A 76 -16.77 -1.57 -3.68
N SER A 77 -17.55 -2.56 -4.11
CA SER A 77 -18.99 -2.45 -4.37
C SER A 77 -19.75 -3.36 -3.41
N PRO A 78 -19.82 -3.01 -2.11
CA PRO A 78 -20.53 -3.82 -1.14
C PRO A 78 -22.03 -3.85 -1.48
N VAL A 79 -22.64 -5.02 -1.27
CA VAL A 79 -24.09 -5.14 -1.25
C VAL A 79 -24.58 -4.56 0.08
N THR A 80 -25.49 -3.60 0.03
CA THR A 80 -26.00 -2.87 1.19
C THR A 80 -27.50 -2.67 1.09
N VAL A 81 -28.14 -2.35 2.21
CA VAL A 81 -29.56 -1.97 2.24
C VAL A 81 -29.77 -0.65 2.98
N PRO A 82 -30.62 0.27 2.48
CA PRO A 82 -30.95 1.50 3.20
C PRO A 82 -31.68 1.24 4.52
N ALA A 83 -31.42 2.02 5.56
CA ALA A 83 -31.98 1.82 6.91
C ALA A 83 -33.51 1.78 6.98
N GLY A 84 -34.19 2.59 6.16
CA GLY A 84 -35.65 2.62 6.08
C GLY A 84 -36.27 1.58 5.16
N ALA A 85 -35.45 0.80 4.43
CA ALA A 85 -35.97 -0.16 3.47
C ALA A 85 -36.70 -1.31 4.18
N PRO A 86 -37.72 -1.91 3.54
CA PRO A 86 -38.38 -3.10 4.06
C PRO A 86 -37.44 -4.29 4.17
N LEU A 87 -37.68 -5.18 5.14
CA LEU A 87 -36.96 -6.47 5.24
C LEU A 87 -37.10 -7.34 3.99
N LEU A 88 -38.17 -7.15 3.21
CA LEU A 88 -38.31 -7.82 1.91
C LEU A 88 -37.11 -7.54 1.01
N ASN A 89 -36.68 -6.29 0.90
CA ASN A 89 -35.51 -5.89 0.11
C ASN A 89 -34.24 -6.56 0.63
N ALA A 90 -34.06 -6.63 1.96
CA ALA A 90 -32.92 -7.33 2.54
C ALA A 90 -32.89 -8.82 2.16
N LEU A 91 -34.03 -9.51 2.19
CA LEU A 91 -34.13 -10.92 1.76
C LEU A 91 -33.82 -11.11 0.28
N GLU A 92 -34.25 -10.18 -0.57
CA GLU A 92 -33.91 -10.18 -2.00
C GLU A 92 -32.39 -10.02 -2.21
N GLU A 93 -31.75 -9.11 -1.48
CA GLU A 93 -30.28 -8.94 -1.53
C GLU A 93 -29.53 -10.20 -1.07
N PHE A 94 -30.01 -10.87 -0.01
CA PHE A 94 -29.46 -12.16 0.41
C PHE A 94 -29.58 -13.23 -0.68
N HIS A 95 -30.74 -13.30 -1.34
CA HIS A 95 -31.02 -14.28 -2.37
C HIS A 95 -30.16 -14.06 -3.62
N HIS A 96 -30.07 -12.83 -4.12
CA HIS A 96 -29.36 -12.52 -5.36
C HIS A 96 -27.83 -12.58 -5.22
N ASN A 97 -27.29 -12.20 -4.05
CA ASN A 97 -25.84 -12.02 -3.88
C ASN A 97 -25.15 -13.15 -3.10
N SER A 98 -25.90 -14.14 -2.60
CA SER A 98 -25.35 -15.27 -1.82
C SER A 98 -24.48 -14.83 -0.62
N ILE A 99 -24.85 -13.71 0.01
CA ILE A 99 -24.17 -13.14 1.18
C ILE A 99 -24.72 -13.70 2.50
N ARG A 100 -23.98 -13.54 3.60
CA ARG A 100 -24.41 -14.00 4.95
C ARG A 100 -24.73 -12.87 5.92
N ILE A 101 -24.15 -11.71 5.66
CA ILE A 101 -24.34 -10.46 6.39
C ILE A 101 -24.69 -9.39 5.36
N LEU A 102 -25.65 -8.53 5.71
CA LEU A 102 -26.05 -7.38 4.92
C LEU A 102 -25.87 -6.11 5.77
N PRO A 103 -24.93 -5.22 5.41
CA PRO A 103 -24.78 -3.92 6.04
C PRO A 103 -26.01 -3.03 5.79
N VAL A 104 -26.46 -2.36 6.84
CA VAL A 104 -27.54 -1.38 6.81
C VAL A 104 -26.91 0.01 6.85
N VAL A 105 -27.18 0.83 5.84
CA VAL A 105 -26.55 2.16 5.67
C VAL A 105 -27.58 3.28 5.70
N ASP A 106 -27.15 4.48 6.09
CA ASP A 106 -27.94 5.70 5.88
C ASP A 106 -27.75 6.28 4.47
N ASP A 107 -28.41 7.41 4.19
CA ASP A 107 -28.36 8.09 2.89
C ASP A 107 -26.96 8.61 2.54
N ALA A 108 -26.06 8.73 3.53
CA ALA A 108 -24.67 9.12 3.33
C ALA A 108 -23.75 7.90 3.11
N GLY A 109 -24.27 6.67 3.17
CA GLY A 109 -23.48 5.44 3.02
C GLY A 109 -22.76 5.00 4.30
N VAL A 110 -23.09 5.60 5.45
CA VAL A 110 -22.50 5.25 6.75
C VAL A 110 -23.27 4.07 7.34
N PRO A 111 -22.58 2.98 7.76
CA PRO A 111 -23.25 1.83 8.35
C PRO A 111 -23.87 2.16 9.71
N LYS A 112 -25.16 1.84 9.87
CA LYS A 112 -25.90 1.93 11.14
C LYS A 112 -26.06 0.59 11.85
N GLY A 113 -25.74 -0.50 11.17
CA GLY A 113 -25.76 -1.84 11.73
C GLY A 113 -25.58 -2.90 10.65
N VAL A 114 -25.64 -4.16 11.07
CA VAL A 114 -25.59 -5.32 10.18
C VAL A 114 -26.75 -6.26 10.46
N ILE A 115 -27.26 -6.90 9.42
CA ILE A 115 -28.28 -7.94 9.54
C ILE A 115 -27.64 -9.28 9.17
N PRO A 116 -27.49 -10.21 10.13
CA PRO A 116 -27.20 -11.61 9.81
C PRO A 116 -28.47 -12.30 9.29
N LEU A 117 -28.35 -13.13 8.26
CA LEU A 117 -29.51 -13.89 7.73
C LEU A 117 -30.21 -14.74 8.83
N ARG A 118 -29.42 -15.27 9.77
CA ARG A 118 -29.93 -16.02 10.93
C ARG A 118 -30.87 -15.19 11.81
N LYS A 119 -30.63 -13.89 11.99
CA LYS A 119 -31.49 -13.02 12.81
C LYS A 119 -32.88 -12.85 12.20
N ILE A 120 -32.96 -12.76 10.87
CA ILE A 120 -34.24 -12.78 10.17
C ILE A 120 -34.95 -14.11 10.44
N ALA A 121 -34.28 -15.25 10.22
CA ALA A 121 -34.88 -16.56 10.47
C ALA A 121 -35.38 -16.73 11.92
N GLU A 122 -34.62 -16.29 12.93
CA GLU A 122 -35.02 -16.32 14.35
C GLU A 122 -36.30 -15.50 14.60
N ARG A 123 -36.41 -14.29 14.03
CA ARG A 123 -37.59 -13.43 14.19
C ARG A 123 -38.83 -14.04 13.57
N PHE A 124 -38.73 -14.62 12.38
CA PHE A 124 -39.89 -15.07 11.60
C PHE A 124 -40.30 -16.52 11.81
N LEU A 125 -39.37 -17.42 12.16
CA LEU A 125 -39.64 -18.86 12.25
C LEU A 125 -39.74 -19.37 13.70
N VAL A 126 -39.11 -18.69 14.66
CA VAL A 126 -38.94 -19.21 16.03
C VAL A 126 -39.80 -18.47 17.06
N THR A 127 -40.34 -17.30 16.74
CA THR A 127 -41.14 -16.50 17.69
C THR A 127 -42.55 -17.06 17.90
N GLY A 128 -43.12 -16.78 19.08
CA GLY A 128 -44.46 -17.24 19.47
C GLY A 128 -45.61 -16.58 18.68
N PRO A 129 -46.82 -17.18 18.71
CA PRO A 129 -47.94 -16.81 17.83
C PRO A 129 -48.42 -15.36 17.96
N ASP A 130 -48.22 -14.70 19.10
CA ASP A 130 -48.60 -13.28 19.28
C ASP A 130 -47.57 -12.32 18.65
N SER A 131 -46.29 -12.69 18.60
CA SER A 131 -45.26 -11.92 17.91
C SER A 131 -45.40 -11.96 16.39
N LEU A 132 -46.12 -12.94 15.84
CA LEU A 132 -46.38 -13.07 14.40
C LEU A 132 -47.42 -12.06 13.89
N ARG A 133 -48.16 -11.39 14.78
CA ARG A 133 -49.17 -10.39 14.43
C ARG A 133 -48.65 -8.97 14.45
N LEU A 134 -47.51 -8.73 15.09
CA LEU A 134 -46.92 -7.41 15.19
C LEU A 134 -46.17 -7.07 13.90
N VAL A 135 -46.52 -5.95 13.29
CA VAL A 135 -45.88 -5.41 12.10
C VAL A 135 -45.50 -3.96 12.41
N SER A 136 -44.21 -3.64 12.43
CA SER A 136 -43.78 -2.25 12.58
C SER A 136 -43.52 -1.67 11.21
N ALA A 137 -44.46 -0.94 10.61
CA ALA A 137 -44.27 -0.44 9.24
C ALA A 137 -45.03 0.85 9.00
N SER A 138 -44.61 1.58 7.98
CA SER A 138 -45.39 2.68 7.41
C SER A 138 -46.40 2.17 6.39
N LEU A 139 -47.42 2.98 6.11
CA LEU A 139 -48.40 2.63 5.08
C LEU A 139 -47.77 2.55 3.68
N ALA A 140 -46.75 3.36 3.38
CA ALA A 140 -46.00 3.26 2.13
C ALA A 140 -45.25 1.93 2.03
N SER A 141 -44.51 1.53 3.07
CA SER A 141 -43.76 0.26 3.07
C SER A 141 -44.67 -0.96 2.90
N LEU A 142 -45.83 -0.93 3.55
CA LEU A 142 -46.86 -1.97 3.38
C LEU A 142 -47.38 -2.02 1.95
N ALA A 143 -47.71 -0.87 1.36
CA ALA A 143 -48.17 -0.81 -0.03
C ALA A 143 -47.12 -1.36 -1.00
N ASP A 144 -45.85 -0.97 -0.84
CA ASP A 144 -44.76 -1.43 -1.70
C ASP A 144 -44.54 -2.95 -1.60
N CYS A 145 -44.44 -3.49 -0.38
CA CYS A 145 -44.25 -4.93 -0.17
C CYS A 145 -45.42 -5.77 -0.72
N LEU A 146 -46.63 -5.23 -0.64
CA LEU A 146 -47.86 -5.90 -1.06
C LEU A 146 -48.19 -5.67 -2.54
N VAL A 147 -47.41 -4.85 -3.26
CA VAL A 147 -47.78 -4.38 -4.62
C VAL A 147 -49.20 -3.80 -4.60
N GLY A 148 -49.47 -3.03 -3.54
CA GLY A 148 -50.79 -2.55 -3.18
C GLY A 148 -51.10 -1.17 -3.76
N SER A 149 -52.38 -0.88 -3.93
CA SER A 149 -52.88 0.43 -4.37
C SER A 149 -53.92 0.96 -3.39
N PHE A 150 -53.80 2.22 -2.99
CA PHE A 150 -54.78 2.85 -2.09
C PHE A 150 -56.04 3.21 -2.86
N LEU A 151 -57.19 2.78 -2.35
CA LEU A 151 -58.51 3.19 -2.80
C LEU A 151 -59.08 4.31 -1.91
N ALA A 152 -58.67 4.35 -0.64
CA ALA A 152 -58.94 5.46 0.27
C ALA A 152 -57.74 5.68 1.21
N GLY A 153 -57.51 6.92 1.63
CA GLY A 153 -56.30 7.32 2.35
C GLY A 153 -55.12 7.57 1.41
N ALA A 154 -53.93 7.73 1.98
CA ALA A 154 -52.69 8.00 1.25
C ALA A 154 -51.52 7.26 1.90
N PRO A 155 -50.46 6.95 1.14
CA PRO A 155 -49.22 6.45 1.73
C PRO A 155 -48.65 7.49 2.71
N ASP A 156 -48.08 6.99 3.81
CA ASP A 156 -47.24 7.75 4.72
C ASP A 156 -45.92 7.02 4.94
N THR A 157 -44.94 7.73 5.49
CA THR A 157 -43.61 7.20 5.80
C THR A 157 -43.39 7.00 7.30
N ALA A 158 -44.41 7.21 8.13
CA ALA A 158 -44.28 7.11 9.57
C ALA A 158 -44.34 5.63 9.98
N VAL A 159 -43.32 5.15 10.70
CA VAL A 159 -43.29 3.77 11.17
C VAL A 159 -44.20 3.64 12.38
N GLU A 160 -45.22 2.78 12.28
CA GLU A 160 -46.19 2.51 13.34
C GLU A 160 -46.12 1.04 13.77
N HIS A 161 -46.39 0.75 15.05
CA HIS A 161 -46.52 -0.62 15.54
C HIS A 161 -47.97 -1.09 15.38
N LEU A 162 -48.19 -1.95 14.39
CA LEU A 162 -49.50 -2.37 13.93
C LEU A 162 -49.76 -3.84 14.25
N HIS A 163 -51.02 -4.17 14.50
CA HIS A 163 -51.47 -5.53 14.78
C HIS A 163 -52.28 -6.08 13.61
N LEU A 164 -51.75 -7.11 12.97
CA LEU A 164 -52.33 -7.74 11.80
C LEU A 164 -53.32 -8.85 12.18
N PHE A 165 -54.54 -8.74 11.66
CA PHE A 165 -55.61 -9.74 11.79
C PHE A 165 -56.20 -10.11 10.44
N VAL A 166 -56.60 -11.37 10.32
CA VAL A 166 -57.25 -11.90 9.12
C VAL A 166 -58.74 -12.11 9.38
N GLY A 167 -59.57 -11.48 8.55
CA GLY A 167 -61.03 -11.60 8.54
C GLY A 167 -61.52 -12.92 7.94
N ALA A 168 -61.05 -14.06 8.45
CA ALA A 168 -61.37 -15.40 7.90
C ALA A 168 -62.63 -16.05 8.51
N MET A 169 -63.13 -15.55 9.64
CA MET A 169 -64.26 -16.12 10.40
C MET A 169 -65.53 -15.26 10.33
N GLY A 170 -66.68 -15.75 10.82
CA GLY A 170 -67.91 -14.96 10.91
C GLY A 170 -67.72 -13.60 11.59
N GLU A 171 -68.56 -12.62 11.25
CA GLU A 171 -68.40 -11.22 11.68
C GLU A 171 -68.33 -11.06 13.20
N GLU A 172 -69.26 -11.64 13.94
CA GLU A 172 -69.29 -11.60 15.40
C GLU A 172 -67.99 -12.17 16.01
N SER A 173 -67.57 -13.36 15.57
CA SER A 173 -66.33 -13.99 16.02
C SER A 173 -65.08 -13.18 15.68
N PHE A 174 -65.08 -12.49 14.54
CA PHE A 174 -63.97 -11.64 14.14
C PHE A 174 -63.89 -10.38 15.01
N LEU A 175 -65.01 -9.72 15.27
CA LEU A 175 -65.10 -8.53 16.11
C LEU A 175 -64.66 -8.80 17.55
N ASP A 176 -65.03 -9.95 18.10
CA ASP A 176 -64.57 -10.42 19.41
C ASP A 176 -63.04 -10.58 19.46
N ARG A 177 -62.45 -11.10 18.38
CA ARG A 177 -61.01 -11.38 18.32
C ARG A 177 -60.15 -10.13 18.26
N ILE A 178 -60.66 -9.06 17.65
CA ILE A 178 -60.00 -7.74 17.61
C ILE A 178 -60.46 -6.82 18.74
N ALA A 179 -61.37 -7.27 19.62
CA ALA A 179 -62.00 -6.47 20.66
C ALA A 179 -61.00 -5.78 21.60
N ALA A 180 -59.93 -6.51 21.95
CA ALA A 180 -58.93 -6.09 22.93
C ALA A 180 -57.83 -5.17 22.35
N CYS A 181 -57.83 -4.90 21.05
CA CYS A 181 -56.82 -4.08 20.39
C CYS A 181 -57.35 -2.67 20.11
N ASP A 182 -56.46 -1.67 20.20
CA ASP A 182 -56.76 -0.31 19.78
C ASP A 182 -57.00 -0.27 18.26
N PRO A 183 -58.19 0.16 17.78
CA PRO A 183 -58.50 0.27 16.36
C PRO A 183 -57.46 1.05 15.56
N ALA A 184 -56.89 2.12 16.13
CA ALA A 184 -55.89 2.95 15.47
C ALA A 184 -54.55 2.21 15.20
N THR A 185 -54.38 1.00 15.72
CA THR A 185 -53.21 0.14 15.48
C THR A 185 -53.53 -1.10 14.65
N LEU A 186 -54.79 -1.30 14.23
CA LEU A 186 -55.22 -2.52 13.58
C LEU A 186 -55.01 -2.49 12.06
N ILE A 187 -54.39 -3.56 11.54
CA ILE A 187 -54.44 -3.93 10.12
C ILE A 187 -55.40 -5.11 9.98
N VAL A 188 -56.43 -4.96 9.15
CA VAL A 188 -57.35 -6.05 8.82
C VAL A 188 -57.12 -6.50 7.38
N VAL A 189 -56.89 -7.80 7.19
CA VAL A 189 -56.76 -8.43 5.88
C VAL A 189 -58.00 -9.27 5.60
N THR A 190 -58.71 -9.00 4.50
CA THR A 190 -59.90 -9.76 4.12
C THR A 190 -60.04 -9.83 2.59
N GLY A 191 -60.82 -10.80 2.09
CA GLY A 191 -61.17 -10.90 0.66
C GLY A 191 -62.45 -10.13 0.35
N ASP A 192 -63.32 -10.74 -0.46
CA ASP A 192 -64.66 -10.26 -0.87
C ASP A 192 -65.75 -10.35 0.22
N ARG A 193 -65.39 -10.08 1.47
CA ARG A 193 -66.35 -10.14 2.60
C ARG A 193 -66.81 -8.75 2.99
N ALA A 194 -67.83 -8.25 2.29
CA ALA A 194 -68.36 -6.91 2.49
C ALA A 194 -68.72 -6.61 3.96
N SER A 195 -69.29 -7.56 4.68
CA SER A 195 -69.66 -7.37 6.09
C SER A 195 -68.43 -7.13 6.98
N ILE A 196 -67.34 -7.87 6.77
CA ILE A 196 -66.07 -7.67 7.48
C ILE A 196 -65.41 -6.35 7.07
N GLN A 197 -65.45 -6.00 5.79
CA GLN A 197 -64.89 -4.73 5.28
C GLN A 197 -65.56 -3.54 5.97
N LEU A 198 -66.91 -3.48 5.94
CA LEU A 198 -67.68 -2.40 6.55
C LEU A 198 -67.51 -2.36 8.07
N ALA A 199 -67.62 -3.50 8.76
CA ALA A 199 -67.46 -3.56 10.21
C ALA A 199 -66.06 -3.10 10.66
N SER A 200 -65.02 -3.38 9.87
CA SER A 200 -63.66 -2.90 10.15
C SER A 200 -63.55 -1.39 9.98
N ILE A 201 -64.15 -0.83 8.93
CA ILE A 201 -64.16 0.62 8.68
C ILE A 201 -64.94 1.36 9.77
N GLU A 202 -66.11 0.83 10.16
CA GLU A 202 -66.95 1.44 11.21
C GLU A 202 -66.23 1.51 12.55
N ARG A 203 -65.43 0.48 12.87
CA ARG A 203 -64.59 0.42 14.06
C ARG A 203 -63.40 1.40 14.00
N GLY A 204 -63.07 1.93 12.83
CA GLY A 204 -61.97 2.89 12.66
C GLY A 204 -60.60 2.22 12.68
N VAL A 205 -60.44 1.05 12.04
CA VAL A 205 -59.13 0.40 11.93
C VAL A 205 -58.13 1.29 11.19
N ARG A 206 -56.83 1.16 11.47
CA ARG A 206 -55.79 1.94 10.78
C ARG A 206 -55.74 1.67 9.29
N LEU A 207 -55.79 0.39 8.92
CA LEU A 207 -55.66 -0.09 7.55
C LEU A 207 -56.55 -1.31 7.30
N LEU A 208 -57.37 -1.24 6.25
CA LEU A 208 -58.07 -2.37 5.68
C LEU A 208 -57.41 -2.77 4.36
N ILE A 209 -57.01 -4.04 4.24
CA ILE A 209 -56.39 -4.62 3.05
C ILE A 209 -57.35 -5.62 2.41
N VAL A 210 -57.73 -5.37 1.16
CA VAL A 210 -58.54 -6.30 0.34
C VAL A 210 -57.64 -7.09 -0.60
N THR A 211 -57.70 -8.42 -0.51
CA THR A 211 -56.78 -9.33 -1.20
C THR A 211 -57.34 -9.89 -2.50
N GLY A 212 -56.48 -10.51 -3.32
CA GLY A 212 -56.84 -11.24 -4.54
C GLY A 212 -57.18 -10.38 -5.75
N GLY A 213 -56.86 -9.08 -5.74
CA GLY A 213 -57.19 -8.15 -6.82
C GLY A 213 -58.69 -7.96 -7.03
N LEU A 214 -59.49 -8.23 -5.99
CA LEU A 214 -60.94 -8.18 -6.04
C LEU A 214 -61.43 -6.72 -6.04
N ALA A 215 -62.51 -6.48 -6.77
CA ALA A 215 -63.15 -5.16 -6.81
C ALA A 215 -63.77 -4.82 -5.43
N VAL A 216 -63.50 -3.61 -4.96
CA VAL A 216 -64.12 -3.07 -3.75
C VAL A 216 -65.25 -2.13 -4.17
N SER A 217 -66.40 -2.19 -3.49
CA SER A 217 -67.55 -1.36 -3.85
C SER A 217 -67.29 0.13 -3.58
N ASP A 218 -67.86 0.99 -4.42
CA ASP A 218 -67.77 2.46 -4.25
C ASP A 218 -68.34 2.93 -2.91
N GLU A 219 -69.29 2.18 -2.35
CA GLU A 219 -69.80 2.43 -1.01
C GLU A 219 -68.71 2.23 0.05
N THR A 220 -68.04 1.06 0.06
CA THR A 220 -66.95 0.77 1.00
C THR A 220 -65.83 1.82 0.88
N VAL A 221 -65.44 2.21 -0.34
CA VAL A 221 -64.41 3.24 -0.56
C VAL A 221 -64.84 4.59 0.02
N ARG A 222 -66.07 5.04 -0.23
CA ARG A 222 -66.59 6.31 0.32
C ARG A 222 -66.68 6.29 1.84
N VAL A 223 -67.13 5.19 2.43
CA VAL A 223 -67.24 5.05 3.89
C VAL A 223 -65.85 5.04 4.53
N ALA A 224 -64.87 4.34 3.92
CA ALA A 224 -63.47 4.36 4.37
C ALA A 224 -62.90 5.79 4.36
N ALA A 225 -63.08 6.52 3.25
CA ALA A 225 -62.61 7.89 3.12
C ALA A 225 -63.25 8.84 4.15
N SER A 226 -64.57 8.74 4.38
CA SER A 226 -65.25 9.62 5.34
C SER A 226 -64.88 9.36 6.80
N ARG A 227 -64.44 8.13 7.13
CA ARG A 227 -63.97 7.76 8.47
C ARG A 227 -62.45 7.83 8.65
N GLY A 228 -61.70 8.20 7.61
CA GLY A 228 -60.24 8.28 7.67
C GLY A 228 -59.53 6.93 7.79
N VAL A 229 -60.18 5.83 7.39
CA VAL A 229 -59.59 4.49 7.37
C VAL A 229 -58.85 4.31 6.05
N ALA A 230 -57.57 3.93 6.11
CA ALA A 230 -56.82 3.62 4.90
C ALA A 230 -57.34 2.30 4.30
N LEU A 231 -57.58 2.29 2.99
CA LEU A 231 -58.07 1.14 2.26
C LEU A 231 -57.10 0.81 1.13
N LEU A 232 -56.46 -0.34 1.22
CA LEU A 232 -55.47 -0.83 0.27
C LEU A 232 -56.02 -2.07 -0.44
N THR A 233 -55.85 -2.17 -1.75
CA THR A 233 -56.08 -3.42 -2.50
C THR A 233 -54.75 -4.01 -2.94
N THR A 234 -54.64 -5.33 -2.97
CA THR A 234 -53.46 -6.05 -3.45
C THR A 234 -53.86 -7.24 -4.35
N PRO A 235 -53.11 -7.53 -5.42
CA PRO A 235 -53.33 -8.74 -6.23
C PRO A 235 -52.97 -10.03 -5.49
N LEU A 236 -52.26 -9.96 -4.37
CA LEU A 236 -51.81 -11.12 -3.60
C LEU A 236 -52.99 -11.80 -2.90
N ASP A 237 -52.94 -13.13 -2.78
CA ASP A 237 -53.89 -13.85 -1.93
C ASP A 237 -53.69 -13.52 -0.44
N THR A 238 -54.63 -13.97 0.40
CA THR A 238 -54.60 -13.68 1.84
C THR A 238 -53.33 -14.20 2.54
N ALA A 239 -52.83 -15.39 2.18
CA ALA A 239 -51.66 -15.96 2.82
C ALA A 239 -50.37 -15.21 2.44
N ALA A 240 -50.22 -14.91 1.15
CA ALA A 240 -49.12 -14.11 0.62
C ALA A 240 -49.14 -12.69 1.18
N THR A 241 -50.32 -12.07 1.28
CA THR A 241 -50.50 -10.74 1.88
C THR A 241 -50.03 -10.71 3.33
N VAL A 242 -50.50 -11.66 4.15
CA VAL A 242 -50.08 -11.77 5.55
C VAL A 242 -48.56 -11.97 5.66
N SER A 243 -47.98 -12.83 4.80
CA SER A 243 -46.54 -13.10 4.83
C SER A 243 -45.71 -11.88 4.45
N ARG A 244 -46.06 -11.18 3.37
CA ARG A 244 -45.33 -10.00 2.88
C ARG A 244 -45.54 -8.77 3.75
N ALA A 245 -46.72 -8.58 4.33
CA ALA A 245 -46.96 -7.48 5.27
C ALA A 245 -45.99 -7.50 6.45
N ARG A 246 -45.63 -8.69 6.96
CA ARG A 246 -44.64 -8.81 8.05
C ARG A 246 -43.20 -8.49 7.61
N LEU A 247 -42.92 -8.51 6.31
CA LEU A 247 -41.62 -8.11 5.74
C LEU A 247 -41.56 -6.62 5.43
N ALA A 248 -42.65 -5.87 5.66
CA ALA A 248 -42.68 -4.41 5.53
C ALA A 248 -41.94 -3.69 6.66
N THR A 249 -41.51 -4.41 7.69
CA THR A 249 -40.74 -3.80 8.78
C THR A 249 -39.42 -3.22 8.28
N PRO A 250 -39.05 -1.99 8.67
CA PRO A 250 -37.76 -1.42 8.33
C PRO A 250 -36.60 -2.30 8.81
N VAL A 251 -35.60 -2.48 7.94
CA VAL A 251 -34.41 -3.28 8.23
C VAL A 251 -33.69 -2.82 9.50
N LEU A 252 -33.68 -1.51 9.79
CA LEU A 252 -33.02 -0.95 10.97
C LEU A 252 -33.56 -1.51 12.30
N GLU A 253 -34.83 -1.92 12.38
CA GLU A 253 -35.39 -2.51 13.61
C GLU A 253 -34.78 -3.88 13.95
N LEU A 254 -34.22 -4.59 12.97
CA LEU A 254 -33.55 -5.88 13.14
C LEU A 254 -32.03 -5.79 13.02
N ALA A 255 -31.49 -4.62 12.67
CA ALA A 255 -30.07 -4.40 12.54
C ALA A 255 -29.38 -4.53 13.90
N VAL A 256 -28.27 -5.26 13.94
CA VAL A 256 -27.38 -5.30 15.09
C VAL A 256 -26.45 -4.08 15.00
N PRO A 257 -26.50 -3.14 15.97
CA PRO A 257 -25.70 -1.91 15.88
C PRO A 257 -24.21 -2.14 16.19
N SER A 258 -23.89 -3.26 16.86
CA SER A 258 -22.51 -3.67 17.12
C SER A 258 -21.99 -4.53 15.97
N PHE A 259 -20.92 -4.07 15.33
CA PHE A 259 -20.22 -4.78 14.27
C PHE A 259 -18.73 -4.48 14.34
N GLU A 260 -17.91 -5.43 13.89
CA GLU A 260 -16.49 -5.21 13.71
C GLU A 260 -16.24 -4.40 12.44
N SER A 261 -15.37 -3.40 12.52
CA SER A 261 -14.93 -2.60 11.39
C SER A 261 -13.41 -2.46 11.32
N VAL A 262 -12.88 -2.12 10.15
CA VAL A 262 -11.46 -1.83 9.92
C VAL A 262 -11.34 -0.70 8.89
N SER A 263 -10.34 0.17 9.01
CA SER A 263 -10.06 1.13 7.94
C SER A 263 -9.46 0.45 6.72
N VAL A 264 -9.82 0.92 5.53
CA VAL A 264 -9.26 0.44 4.26
C VAL A 264 -7.74 0.65 4.15
N ASP A 265 -7.18 1.59 4.91
CA ASP A 265 -5.76 1.94 4.90
C ASP A 265 -4.93 1.15 5.91
N GLU A 266 -5.58 0.39 6.80
CA GLU A 266 -4.89 -0.46 7.75
C GLU A 266 -4.21 -1.66 7.07
N PRO A 267 -3.11 -2.17 7.66
CA PRO A 267 -2.44 -3.38 7.18
C PRO A 267 -3.37 -4.60 7.21
N LEU A 268 -3.20 -5.48 6.23
CA LEU A 268 -3.98 -6.72 6.10
C LEU A 268 -3.89 -7.62 7.34
N GLY A 269 -2.78 -7.54 8.08
CA GLY A 269 -2.61 -8.23 9.38
C GLY A 269 -3.70 -7.88 10.39
N ARG A 270 -4.15 -6.61 10.45
CA ARG A 270 -5.25 -6.19 11.35
C ARG A 270 -6.57 -6.83 10.98
N LEU A 271 -6.87 -6.91 9.69
CA LEU A 271 -8.08 -7.60 9.20
C LEU A 271 -8.01 -9.11 9.51
N ARG A 272 -6.84 -9.73 9.35
CA ARG A 272 -6.61 -11.14 9.69
C ARG A 272 -6.90 -11.40 11.18
N ASP A 273 -6.39 -10.54 12.07
CA ASP A 273 -6.64 -10.67 13.50
C ASP A 273 -8.13 -10.58 13.84
N LYS A 274 -8.83 -9.60 13.27
CA LYS A 274 -10.28 -9.43 13.48
C LYS A 274 -11.07 -10.62 12.96
N LEU A 275 -10.78 -11.14 11.76
CA LEU A 275 -11.53 -12.26 11.17
C LEU A 275 -11.27 -13.62 11.84
N LEU A 276 -10.09 -13.82 12.45
CA LEU A 276 -9.74 -15.09 13.08
C LEU A 276 -10.13 -15.17 14.55
N HIS A 277 -10.12 -14.05 15.29
CA HIS A 277 -10.28 -14.06 16.75
C HIS A 277 -11.63 -13.54 17.26
N SER A 278 -12.35 -12.72 16.48
CA SER A 278 -13.63 -12.13 16.93
C SER A 278 -14.81 -13.11 16.96
N GLY A 279 -14.71 -14.24 16.26
CA GLY A 279 -15.84 -15.15 16.02
C GLY A 279 -16.87 -14.61 15.01
N GLU A 280 -16.70 -13.38 14.53
CA GLU A 280 -17.57 -12.75 13.54
C GLU A 280 -17.35 -13.34 12.14
N THR A 281 -18.42 -13.35 11.34
CA THR A 281 -18.38 -13.92 9.98
C THR A 281 -17.93 -12.93 8.92
N ALA A 282 -17.98 -11.64 9.21
CA ALA A 282 -17.54 -10.56 8.33
C ALA A 282 -17.10 -9.34 9.14
N VAL A 283 -16.25 -8.51 8.55
CA VAL A 283 -15.78 -7.23 9.09
C VAL A 283 -16.09 -6.15 8.06
N LEU A 284 -16.64 -5.01 8.48
CA LEU A 284 -16.91 -3.89 7.58
C LEU A 284 -15.63 -3.10 7.33
N ALA A 285 -15.25 -2.92 6.07
CA ALA A 285 -14.15 -2.04 5.70
C ALA A 285 -14.69 -0.63 5.46
N LEU A 286 -14.14 0.36 6.16
CA LEU A 286 -14.61 1.75 6.15
C LEU A 286 -13.57 2.69 5.54
N GLU A 287 -14.04 3.71 4.83
CA GLU A 287 -13.24 4.87 4.43
C GLU A 287 -12.95 5.78 5.64
N GLU A 288 -12.06 6.75 5.48
CA GLU A 288 -11.73 7.72 6.55
C GLU A 288 -12.94 8.57 6.99
N ASP A 289 -13.90 8.82 6.11
CA ASP A 289 -15.13 9.56 6.42
C ASP A 289 -16.21 8.70 7.13
N GLY A 290 -15.92 7.42 7.35
CA GLY A 290 -16.82 6.46 7.99
C GLY A 290 -17.83 5.81 7.05
N THR A 291 -17.80 6.12 5.74
CA THR A 291 -18.63 5.42 4.75
C THR A 291 -18.15 3.99 4.52
N LEU A 292 -19.05 3.13 4.10
CA LEU A 292 -18.73 1.71 3.85
C LEU A 292 -17.98 1.56 2.52
N ALA A 293 -16.73 1.13 2.59
CA ALA A 293 -15.92 0.80 1.42
C ALA A 293 -16.17 -0.63 0.92
N GLY A 294 -16.42 -1.58 1.84
CA GLY A 294 -16.55 -2.99 1.48
C GLY A 294 -16.89 -3.90 2.65
N VAL A 295 -17.16 -5.17 2.34
CA VAL A 295 -17.34 -6.22 3.35
C VAL A 295 -16.23 -7.24 3.21
N ALA A 296 -15.40 -7.36 4.24
CA ALA A 296 -14.32 -8.32 4.29
C ALA A 296 -14.78 -9.61 4.97
N THR A 297 -14.47 -10.74 4.35
CA THR A 297 -14.72 -12.07 4.92
C THR A 297 -13.43 -12.90 4.90
N LYS A 298 -13.47 -14.13 5.41
CA LYS A 298 -12.31 -15.02 5.36
C LYS A 298 -11.80 -15.28 3.94
N SER A 299 -12.68 -15.27 2.92
CA SER A 299 -12.24 -15.42 1.53
C SER A 299 -11.47 -14.20 1.01
N SER A 300 -11.73 -13.00 1.57
CA SER A 300 -10.97 -11.79 1.23
C SER A 300 -9.49 -11.94 1.57
N LEU A 301 -9.13 -12.67 2.63
CA LEU A 301 -7.72 -12.91 3.00
C LEU A 301 -6.93 -13.71 1.96
N PHE A 302 -7.62 -14.39 1.04
CA PHE A 302 -7.03 -15.16 -0.05
C PHE A 302 -7.21 -14.49 -1.42
N ALA A 303 -7.77 -13.28 -1.45
CA ALA A 303 -7.88 -12.54 -2.69
C ALA A 303 -6.47 -12.21 -3.23
N PRO A 304 -6.24 -12.35 -4.55
CA PRO A 304 -4.96 -11.99 -5.13
C PRO A 304 -4.74 -10.48 -4.99
N LEU A 305 -3.51 -10.09 -4.64
CA LEU A 305 -3.13 -8.69 -4.60
C LEU A 305 -3.16 -8.07 -6.00
N PRO A 306 -3.50 -6.77 -6.11
CA PRO A 306 -3.53 -6.05 -7.38
C PRO A 306 -2.12 -5.71 -7.90
N TYR A 307 -1.07 -6.01 -7.14
CA TYR A 307 0.32 -5.80 -7.50
C TYR A 307 1.23 -6.96 -7.12
N ALA A 308 2.41 -6.98 -7.73
CA ALA A 308 3.48 -7.95 -7.50
C ALA A 308 4.87 -7.30 -7.71
N LEU A 309 5.94 -8.00 -7.31
CA LEU A 309 7.30 -7.51 -7.37
C LEU A 309 8.17 -8.32 -8.35
N ILE A 310 9.11 -7.63 -8.98
CA ILE A 310 10.31 -8.21 -9.59
C ILE A 310 11.50 -7.62 -8.83
N LEU A 311 12.37 -8.47 -8.30
CA LEU A 311 13.55 -8.02 -7.57
C LEU A 311 14.74 -7.96 -8.53
N VAL A 312 15.45 -6.84 -8.50
CA VAL A 312 16.74 -6.68 -9.20
C VAL A 312 17.84 -6.38 -8.20
N ASP A 313 19.06 -6.85 -8.49
CA ASP A 313 20.27 -6.54 -7.73
C ASP A 313 20.28 -7.04 -6.26
N HIS A 314 19.29 -7.84 -5.89
CA HIS A 314 19.26 -8.56 -4.63
C HIS A 314 18.22 -9.70 -4.68
N ASN A 315 18.36 -10.65 -3.77
CA ASN A 315 17.41 -11.73 -3.56
C ASN A 315 17.07 -11.98 -2.08
N GLU A 316 17.81 -11.35 -1.15
CA GLU A 316 17.58 -11.48 0.28
C GLU A 316 16.51 -10.47 0.75
N LEU A 317 15.40 -10.95 1.33
CA LEU A 317 14.27 -10.10 1.76
C LEU A 317 14.67 -9.03 2.79
N GLY A 318 15.72 -9.25 3.57
CA GLY A 318 16.25 -8.24 4.51
C GLY A 318 16.79 -6.97 3.83
N GLN A 319 17.08 -7.05 2.52
CA GLN A 319 17.51 -5.94 1.68
C GLN A 319 16.38 -5.37 0.83
N ALA A 320 15.20 -6.00 0.81
CA ALA A 320 14.07 -5.58 -0.01
C ALA A 320 13.30 -4.41 0.62
N VAL A 321 12.34 -3.87 -0.14
CA VAL A 321 11.35 -2.91 0.35
C VAL A 321 10.53 -3.52 1.52
N PRO A 322 10.22 -2.75 2.58
CA PRO A 322 9.38 -3.25 3.68
C PRO A 322 8.03 -3.81 3.18
N GLY A 323 7.70 -5.03 3.62
CA GLY A 323 6.47 -5.74 3.24
C GLY A 323 6.62 -6.67 2.04
N ALA A 324 7.81 -6.75 1.43
CA ALA A 324 8.07 -7.64 0.29
C ALA A 324 7.78 -9.12 0.60
N GLU A 325 7.89 -9.55 1.86
CA GLU A 325 7.56 -10.89 2.32
C GLU A 325 6.07 -11.26 2.18
N ASP A 326 5.18 -10.26 2.17
CA ASP A 326 3.73 -10.43 2.06
C ASP A 326 3.22 -10.22 0.62
N VAL A 327 4.12 -9.93 -0.33
CA VAL A 327 3.81 -9.66 -1.74
C VAL A 327 4.36 -10.77 -2.63
N GLU A 328 3.64 -11.07 -3.71
CA GLU A 328 4.11 -12.05 -4.69
C GLU A 328 5.34 -11.53 -5.44
N ILE A 329 6.45 -12.28 -5.36
CA ILE A 329 7.66 -12.05 -6.16
C ILE A 329 7.55 -12.91 -7.42
N LEU A 330 7.55 -12.27 -8.58
CA LEU A 330 7.37 -12.92 -9.88
C LEU A 330 8.70 -13.32 -10.52
N GLU A 331 9.76 -12.55 -10.31
CA GLU A 331 11.07 -12.77 -10.92
C GLU A 331 12.19 -12.18 -10.05
N VAL A 332 13.41 -12.73 -10.20
CA VAL A 332 14.63 -12.20 -9.58
C VAL A 332 15.73 -12.11 -10.64
N VAL A 333 16.41 -10.96 -10.73
CA VAL A 333 17.59 -10.73 -11.59
C VAL A 333 18.73 -10.20 -10.73
N ASP A 334 19.77 -11.00 -10.48
CA ASP A 334 20.76 -10.66 -9.45
C ASP A 334 22.15 -11.24 -9.74
N HIS A 335 23.20 -10.54 -9.36
CA HIS A 335 24.59 -10.99 -9.46
C HIS A 335 25.23 -11.38 -8.11
N HIS A 336 24.49 -11.25 -7.00
CA HIS A 336 24.95 -11.59 -5.67
C HIS A 336 24.85 -13.09 -5.33
N LYS A 337 25.35 -13.45 -4.15
CA LYS A 337 25.15 -14.79 -3.57
C LYS A 337 23.66 -15.04 -3.33
N LEU A 338 23.26 -16.32 -3.38
CA LEU A 338 21.90 -16.72 -3.08
C LEU A 338 21.65 -16.79 -1.57
N GLY A 339 20.55 -16.21 -1.11
CA GLY A 339 20.09 -16.18 0.27
C GLY A 339 18.56 -15.97 0.40
N ASN A 340 17.82 -16.26 -0.66
CA ASN A 340 16.39 -15.95 -0.76
C ASN A 340 15.49 -16.87 0.07
N ALA A 341 14.32 -16.33 0.43
CA ALA A 341 13.22 -17.12 0.98
C ALA A 341 12.59 -18.02 -0.11
N PRO A 342 11.93 -19.14 0.27
CA PRO A 342 11.20 -19.96 -0.68
C PRO A 342 10.00 -19.20 -1.26
N THR A 343 9.75 -19.35 -2.57
CA THR A 343 8.57 -18.81 -3.24
C THR A 343 7.43 -19.82 -3.22
N SER A 344 6.19 -19.34 -3.30
CA SER A 344 4.97 -20.20 -3.35
C SER A 344 4.84 -20.96 -4.67
N HIS A 345 5.37 -20.40 -5.76
CA HIS A 345 5.35 -20.97 -7.11
C HIS A 345 6.72 -20.82 -7.80
N PRO A 346 7.02 -21.64 -8.83
CA PRO A 346 8.23 -21.47 -9.62
C PRO A 346 8.27 -20.10 -10.32
N ILE A 347 9.43 -19.44 -10.27
CA ILE A 347 9.66 -18.12 -10.88
C ILE A 347 10.95 -18.10 -11.71
N PRO A 348 11.04 -17.25 -12.75
CA PRO A 348 12.33 -16.88 -13.33
C PRO A 348 13.29 -16.35 -12.28
N PHE A 349 14.43 -17.02 -12.13
CA PHE A 349 15.51 -16.60 -11.26
C PHE A 349 16.79 -16.56 -12.09
N ILE A 350 17.18 -15.37 -12.51
CA ILE A 350 18.29 -15.13 -13.43
C ILE A 350 19.46 -14.62 -12.59
N THR A 351 20.52 -15.42 -12.51
CA THR A 351 21.73 -15.01 -11.81
C THR A 351 22.98 -15.32 -12.62
N ALA A 352 23.96 -14.43 -12.52
CA ALA A 352 25.27 -14.65 -13.09
C ALA A 352 26.35 -14.00 -12.21
N PRO A 353 27.52 -14.65 -12.05
CA PRO A 353 28.64 -14.08 -11.30
C PRO A 353 29.37 -13.03 -12.17
N VAL A 354 28.72 -11.90 -12.41
CA VAL A 354 29.25 -10.75 -13.17
C VAL A 354 29.41 -9.54 -12.25
N GLY A 355 30.05 -8.48 -12.74
CA GLY A 355 30.36 -7.30 -11.96
C GLY A 355 29.15 -6.45 -11.57
N SER A 356 28.05 -6.50 -12.33
CA SER A 356 26.84 -5.71 -12.07
C SER A 356 25.57 -6.39 -12.62
N THR A 357 24.41 -6.11 -12.02
CA THR A 357 23.10 -6.57 -12.50
C THR A 357 22.74 -5.94 -13.85
N CYS A 358 23.17 -4.69 -14.13
CA CYS A 358 23.03 -4.09 -15.45
C CYS A 358 23.69 -4.91 -16.58
N THR A 359 24.79 -5.64 -16.31
CA THR A 359 25.38 -6.57 -17.28
C THR A 359 24.42 -7.73 -17.61
N ILE A 360 23.67 -8.22 -16.62
CA ILE A 360 22.66 -9.26 -16.82
C ILE A 360 21.50 -8.69 -17.65
N VAL A 361 20.98 -7.51 -17.29
CA VAL A 361 19.89 -6.87 -18.04
C VAL A 361 20.31 -6.59 -19.48
N ALA A 362 21.52 -6.11 -19.72
CA ALA A 362 22.07 -5.92 -21.06
C ALA A 362 22.15 -7.23 -21.86
N SER A 363 22.47 -8.35 -21.20
CA SER A 363 22.46 -9.68 -21.82
C SER A 363 21.02 -10.08 -22.22
N LEU A 364 20.01 -9.74 -21.42
CA LEU A 364 18.61 -10.04 -21.71
C LEU A 364 18.08 -9.26 -22.93
N TYR A 365 18.53 -8.02 -23.13
CA TYR A 365 18.25 -7.30 -24.39
C TYR A 365 18.77 -8.08 -25.61
N ASP A 366 19.96 -8.66 -25.53
CA ASP A 366 20.55 -9.45 -26.62
C ASP A 366 19.81 -10.75 -26.89
N GLU A 367 19.44 -11.46 -25.83
CA GLU A 367 18.68 -12.72 -25.91
C GLU A 367 17.36 -12.49 -26.65
N HIS A 368 16.73 -11.34 -26.41
CA HIS A 368 15.52 -10.90 -27.11
C HIS A 368 15.78 -10.20 -28.44
N ARG A 369 17.06 -10.03 -28.86
CA ARG A 369 17.49 -9.34 -30.08
C ARG A 369 16.94 -7.91 -30.19
N MET A 370 16.89 -7.22 -29.06
CA MET A 370 16.42 -5.84 -28.97
C MET A 370 17.58 -4.90 -28.62
N LEU A 371 17.57 -3.72 -29.22
CA LEU A 371 18.51 -2.67 -28.87
C LEU A 371 17.84 -1.72 -27.87
N PRO A 372 18.44 -1.47 -26.69
CA PRO A 372 17.93 -0.44 -25.81
C PRO A 372 18.03 0.94 -26.48
N PRO A 373 17.09 1.88 -26.20
CA PRO A 373 17.26 3.29 -26.53
C PRO A 373 18.58 3.84 -25.99
N ALA A 374 19.11 4.90 -26.62
CA ALA A 374 20.43 5.45 -26.28
C ALA A 374 20.54 5.84 -24.80
N GLU A 375 19.49 6.42 -24.24
CA GLU A 375 19.36 6.81 -22.84
C GLU A 375 19.35 5.59 -21.90
N ILE A 376 18.66 4.50 -22.26
CA ILE A 376 18.66 3.25 -21.49
C ILE A 376 20.01 2.53 -21.61
N ALA A 377 20.66 2.59 -22.77
CA ALA A 377 22.00 2.06 -22.97
C ALA A 377 23.03 2.80 -22.10
N ALA A 378 22.95 4.14 -22.05
CA ALA A 378 23.79 4.97 -21.19
C ALA A 378 23.52 4.70 -19.70
N LEU A 379 22.26 4.45 -19.32
CA LEU A 379 21.89 4.11 -17.96
C LEU A 379 22.46 2.75 -17.53
N LEU A 380 22.30 1.72 -18.36
CA LEU A 380 22.91 0.40 -18.14
C LEU A 380 24.44 0.50 -18.05
N LEU A 381 25.06 1.29 -18.95
CA LEU A 381 26.49 1.57 -18.92
C LEU A 381 26.92 2.17 -17.58
N ALA A 382 26.19 3.16 -17.07
CA ALA A 382 26.49 3.80 -15.80
C ALA A 382 26.40 2.84 -14.61
N GLY A 383 25.40 1.95 -14.58
CA GLY A 383 25.28 0.92 -13.55
C GLY A 383 26.49 -0.02 -13.53
N ILE A 384 26.92 -0.50 -14.71
CA ILE A 384 28.11 -1.35 -14.83
C ILE A 384 29.37 -0.60 -14.37
N LEU A 385 29.58 0.64 -14.82
CA LEU A 385 30.75 1.44 -14.45
C LEU A 385 30.80 1.76 -12.95
N SER A 386 29.64 1.96 -12.32
CA SER A 386 29.52 2.18 -10.88
C SER A 386 30.04 0.99 -10.08
N ASP A 387 29.47 -0.20 -10.27
CA ASP A 387 29.82 -1.38 -9.45
C ASP A 387 31.18 -1.96 -9.78
N THR A 388 31.58 -1.85 -11.04
CA THR A 388 32.90 -2.32 -11.47
C THR A 388 34.01 -1.31 -11.21
N VAL A 389 33.70 -0.13 -10.67
CA VAL A 389 34.66 0.95 -10.44
C VAL A 389 35.45 1.25 -11.72
N ILE A 390 34.73 1.56 -12.80
CA ILE A 390 35.31 1.78 -14.15
C ILE A 390 36.15 0.55 -14.56
N LEU A 391 35.60 -0.66 -14.43
CA LEU A 391 36.22 -1.94 -14.78
C LEU A 391 37.52 -2.31 -14.01
N LYS A 392 37.78 -1.64 -12.87
CA LYS A 392 38.95 -1.89 -12.00
C LYS A 392 38.65 -2.79 -10.80
N SER A 393 37.37 -2.99 -10.47
CA SER A 393 36.93 -3.86 -9.38
C SER A 393 37.34 -5.31 -9.63
N PRO A 394 37.72 -6.08 -8.58
CA PRO A 394 38.02 -7.51 -8.72
C PRO A 394 36.80 -8.36 -9.13
N THR A 395 35.57 -7.83 -9.03
CA THR A 395 34.35 -8.50 -9.50
C THR A 395 34.15 -8.39 -11.01
N THR A 396 34.92 -7.52 -11.69
CA THR A 396 34.79 -7.26 -13.12
C THR A 396 35.13 -8.50 -13.95
N THR A 397 34.21 -8.90 -14.84
CA THR A 397 34.36 -10.03 -15.75
C THR A 397 34.51 -9.58 -17.21
N GLN A 398 34.85 -10.51 -18.11
CA GLN A 398 34.88 -10.22 -19.54
C GLN A 398 33.50 -9.78 -20.07
N ARG A 399 32.40 -10.34 -19.53
CA ARG A 399 31.05 -9.96 -19.92
C ARG A 399 30.74 -8.50 -19.61
N ASP A 400 31.26 -7.98 -18.50
CA ASP A 400 31.11 -6.56 -18.15
C ASP A 400 31.86 -5.67 -19.16
N ARG A 401 33.08 -6.06 -19.56
CA ARG A 401 33.88 -5.35 -20.56
C ARG A 401 33.18 -5.31 -21.92
N ASP A 402 32.69 -6.45 -22.38
CA ASP A 402 31.98 -6.58 -23.66
C ASP A 402 30.68 -5.75 -23.64
N ALA A 403 29.96 -5.77 -22.52
CA ALA A 403 28.74 -4.97 -22.33
C ALA A 403 29.05 -3.46 -22.34
N VAL A 404 30.10 -3.01 -21.65
CA VAL A 404 30.54 -1.60 -21.63
C VAL A 404 30.85 -1.11 -23.04
N GLU A 405 31.69 -1.82 -23.80
CA GLU A 405 32.07 -1.41 -25.16
C GLU A 405 30.84 -1.25 -26.06
N ARG A 406 29.92 -2.22 -26.00
CA ARG A 406 28.70 -2.19 -26.80
C ARG A 406 27.73 -1.10 -26.38
N LEU A 407 27.44 -0.98 -25.09
CA LEU A 407 26.48 0.01 -24.58
C LEU A 407 27.01 1.44 -24.81
N ALA A 408 28.31 1.66 -24.65
CA ALA A 408 28.96 2.91 -25.02
C ALA A 408 28.81 3.23 -26.50
N GLY A 409 28.97 2.23 -27.38
CA GLY A 409 28.72 2.37 -28.82
C GLY A 409 27.27 2.75 -29.16
N ILE A 410 26.28 2.15 -28.49
CA ILE A 410 24.86 2.47 -28.67
C ILE A 410 24.54 3.88 -28.16
N ALA A 411 25.08 4.24 -27.00
CA ALA A 411 24.86 5.56 -26.38
C ALA A 411 25.65 6.68 -27.06
N GLY A 412 26.68 6.36 -27.84
CA GLY A 412 27.60 7.35 -28.42
C GLY A 412 28.47 8.05 -27.38
N LEU A 413 28.85 7.36 -26.31
CA LEU A 413 29.63 7.91 -25.19
C LEU A 413 31.04 7.32 -25.13
N ASP A 414 32.00 8.12 -24.69
CA ASP A 414 33.28 7.62 -24.22
C ASP A 414 33.12 7.13 -22.77
N TRP A 415 33.20 5.81 -22.56
CA TRP A 415 32.86 5.21 -21.27
C TRP A 415 33.88 5.54 -20.17
N GLU A 416 35.13 5.84 -20.50
CA GLU A 416 36.14 6.27 -19.52
C GLU A 416 35.81 7.67 -18.99
N SER A 417 35.57 8.63 -19.88
CA SER A 417 35.18 10.00 -19.51
C SER A 417 33.83 10.01 -18.79
N PHE A 418 32.86 9.24 -19.28
CA PHE A 418 31.54 9.14 -18.65
C PHE A 418 31.61 8.50 -17.25
N GLY A 419 32.44 7.46 -17.09
CA GLY A 419 32.73 6.88 -15.77
C GLY A 419 33.33 7.91 -14.82
N ALA A 420 34.29 8.71 -15.29
CA ALA A 420 34.89 9.78 -14.48
C ALA A 420 33.84 10.83 -14.05
N GLU A 421 32.92 11.22 -14.94
CA GLU A 421 31.81 12.13 -14.61
C GLU A 421 30.90 11.56 -13.51
N ILE A 422 30.53 10.27 -13.59
CA ILE A 422 29.68 9.60 -12.59
C ILE A 422 30.34 9.64 -11.21
N PHE A 423 31.63 9.31 -11.12
CA PHE A 423 32.36 9.30 -9.85
C PHE A 423 32.66 10.70 -9.32
N ALA A 424 32.92 11.68 -10.18
CA ALA A 424 33.05 13.08 -9.77
C ALA A 424 31.76 13.62 -9.15
N ALA A 425 30.59 13.18 -9.66
CA ALA A 425 29.29 13.53 -9.09
C ALA A 425 29.02 12.89 -7.72
N SER A 426 29.83 11.91 -7.27
CA SER A 426 29.60 11.23 -6.01
C SER A 426 29.95 12.06 -4.77
N GLY A 427 30.63 13.20 -4.94
CA GLY A 427 30.97 14.14 -3.86
C GLY A 427 31.63 13.44 -2.66
N ALA A 428 32.79 12.82 -2.87
CA ALA A 428 33.45 11.97 -1.88
C ALA A 428 33.72 12.69 -0.53
N LEU A 429 33.95 14.00 -0.53
CA LEU A 429 34.18 14.80 0.68
C LEU A 429 32.93 15.54 1.14
N SER A 430 32.14 16.11 0.23
CA SER A 430 30.88 16.81 0.54
C SER A 430 29.79 15.86 1.03
N GLY A 431 29.83 14.59 0.62
CA GLY A 431 28.93 13.53 1.07
C GLY A 431 28.98 13.25 2.58
N TYR A 432 30.06 13.62 3.26
CA TYR A 432 30.14 13.55 4.73
C TYR A 432 29.30 14.63 5.43
N GLY A 433 28.81 15.64 4.71
CA GLY A 433 27.94 16.72 5.20
C GLY A 433 28.65 17.80 6.02
N SER A 434 29.82 17.51 6.62
CA SER A 434 30.67 18.53 7.24
C SER A 434 32.17 18.15 7.23
N PRO A 435 33.09 19.13 7.17
CA PRO A 435 34.54 18.89 7.23
C PRO A 435 35.00 18.12 8.48
N GLU A 436 34.33 18.29 9.62
CA GLU A 436 34.64 17.58 10.86
C GLU A 436 34.36 16.07 10.75
N ARG A 437 33.30 15.70 10.02
CA ARG A 437 32.97 14.30 9.74
C ARG A 437 33.96 13.67 8.76
N VAL A 438 34.39 14.42 7.74
CA VAL A 438 35.46 13.99 6.81
C VAL A 438 36.74 13.69 7.60
N VAL A 439 37.22 14.67 8.39
CA VAL A 439 38.43 14.52 9.20
C VAL A 439 38.30 13.41 10.24
N GLY A 440 37.08 13.18 10.74
CA GLY A 440 36.80 12.09 11.67
C GLY A 440 36.70 10.71 11.06
N SER A 441 36.61 10.61 9.73
CA SER A 441 36.51 9.33 9.04
C SER A 441 37.80 8.54 9.17
N ASP A 442 37.64 7.29 9.64
CA ASP A 442 38.73 6.38 10.00
C ASP A 442 39.89 7.12 10.72
N PHE A 443 39.60 7.99 11.68
CA PHE A 443 40.65 8.72 12.41
C PHE A 443 41.21 7.88 13.56
N LYS A 444 42.54 7.67 13.59
CA LYS A 444 43.22 6.93 14.67
C LYS A 444 44.31 7.75 15.30
N LEU A 445 44.42 7.60 16.61
CA LEU A 445 45.44 8.23 17.45
C LEU A 445 46.65 7.31 17.60
N PHE A 446 47.82 7.91 17.59
CA PHE A 446 49.12 7.27 17.72
C PHE A 446 50.00 8.11 18.64
N SER A 447 50.96 7.46 19.29
CA SER A 447 51.99 8.12 20.09
C SER A 447 53.35 7.52 19.77
N GLN A 448 54.37 8.38 19.73
CA GLN A 448 55.76 7.99 19.54
C GLN A 448 56.63 8.83 20.48
N GLY A 449 57.05 8.25 21.60
CA GLY A 449 57.71 9.00 22.67
C GLY A 449 56.74 9.96 23.36
N GLU A 450 57.11 11.24 23.45
CA GLU A 450 56.26 12.30 24.01
C GLU A 450 55.30 12.91 22.97
N VAL A 451 55.51 12.63 21.68
CA VAL A 451 54.72 13.18 20.57
C VAL A 451 53.45 12.36 20.34
N THR A 452 52.30 13.02 20.41
CA THR A 452 50.98 12.47 20.08
C THR A 452 50.50 12.97 18.72
N PHE A 453 49.98 12.08 17.87
CA PHE A 453 49.46 12.47 16.57
C PHE A 453 48.26 11.62 16.13
N GLY A 454 47.44 12.15 15.23
CA GLY A 454 46.27 11.47 14.70
C GLY A 454 46.16 11.56 13.19
N VAL A 455 45.72 10.47 12.54
CA VAL A 455 45.57 10.42 11.09
C VAL A 455 44.24 9.78 10.69
N GLY A 456 43.43 10.54 9.97
CA GLY A 456 42.21 10.09 9.26
C GLY A 456 42.51 9.66 7.84
N GLN A 457 41.59 8.93 7.23
CA GLN A 457 41.70 8.50 5.84
C GLN A 457 40.32 8.51 5.18
N VAL A 458 40.26 9.09 3.98
CA VAL A 458 39.08 9.12 3.11
C VAL A 458 39.49 8.78 1.68
N GLU A 459 38.61 8.12 0.96
CA GLU A 459 38.82 7.71 -0.42
C GLU A 459 38.02 8.64 -1.34
N VAL A 460 38.64 9.09 -2.44
CA VAL A 460 38.07 10.02 -3.41
C VAL A 460 38.32 9.55 -4.83
N PHE A 461 37.67 10.18 -5.80
CA PHE A 461 37.97 10.04 -7.22
C PHE A 461 38.39 11.40 -7.76
N GLY A 462 39.70 11.58 -7.98
CA GLY A 462 40.29 12.88 -8.25
C GLY A 462 40.38 13.80 -7.02
N PHE A 463 41.11 14.92 -7.16
CA PHE A 463 41.42 15.83 -6.04
C PHE A 463 40.70 17.18 -6.10
N ASP A 464 39.81 17.41 -7.07
CA ASP A 464 39.19 18.72 -7.26
C ASP A 464 38.39 19.18 -6.04
N GLU A 465 37.54 18.30 -5.51
CA GLU A 465 36.77 18.55 -4.28
C GLU A 465 37.68 18.75 -3.06
N PHE A 466 38.81 18.05 -3.00
CA PHE A 466 39.80 18.26 -1.95
C PHE A 466 40.37 19.67 -2.01
N TYR A 467 40.72 20.16 -3.19
CA TYR A 467 41.28 21.50 -3.35
C TYR A 467 40.25 22.59 -3.00
N GLU A 468 38.97 22.38 -3.31
CA GLU A 468 37.88 23.28 -2.92
C GLU A 468 37.65 23.31 -1.40
N MET A 469 37.65 22.14 -0.74
CA MET A 469 37.37 22.01 0.69
C MET A 469 38.60 22.15 1.60
N LYS A 470 39.80 22.22 1.04
CA LYS A 470 41.09 22.22 1.76
C LYS A 470 41.14 23.18 2.94
N ALA A 471 40.67 24.42 2.74
CA ALA A 471 40.72 25.45 3.79
C ALA A 471 39.86 25.07 5.00
N GLU A 472 38.68 24.51 4.77
CA GLU A 472 37.76 24.08 5.83
C GLU A 472 38.22 22.77 6.48
N LEU A 473 38.76 21.82 5.71
CA LEU A 473 39.36 20.58 6.24
C LEU A 473 40.53 20.89 7.18
N ARG A 474 41.36 21.90 6.84
CA ARG A 474 42.45 22.36 7.73
C ARG A 474 41.93 22.97 9.02
N LYS A 475 40.88 23.79 8.97
CA LYS A 475 40.24 24.33 10.19
C LYS A 475 39.72 23.20 11.09
N ALA A 476 39.07 22.20 10.50
CA ALA A 476 38.58 21.03 11.23
C ALA A 476 39.73 20.21 11.84
N LEU A 477 40.85 20.02 11.13
CA LEU A 477 42.06 19.39 11.66
C LEU A 477 42.67 20.19 12.82
N ALA A 478 42.72 21.52 12.72
CA ALA A 478 43.21 22.39 13.79
C ALA A 478 42.35 22.27 15.06
N ALA A 479 41.02 22.36 14.92
CA ALA A 479 40.08 22.22 16.02
C ALA A 479 40.19 20.82 16.68
N ARG A 480 40.34 19.77 15.87
CA ARG A 480 40.51 18.40 16.39
C ARG A 480 41.84 18.21 17.11
N ARG A 481 42.92 18.80 16.59
CA ARG A 481 44.25 18.80 17.22
C ARG A 481 44.18 19.43 18.62
N GLU A 482 43.55 20.58 18.75
CA GLU A 482 43.39 21.28 20.04
C GLU A 482 42.51 20.48 21.00
N LYS A 483 41.39 19.95 20.53
CA LYS A 483 40.45 19.16 21.34
C LYS A 483 41.09 17.90 21.94
N GLU A 484 41.90 17.20 21.15
CA GLU A 484 42.51 15.91 21.53
C GLU A 484 43.95 16.07 22.08
N GLY A 485 44.46 17.31 22.20
CA GLY A 485 45.81 17.58 22.72
C GLY A 485 46.94 16.97 21.88
N LEU A 486 46.81 17.01 20.55
CA LEU A 486 47.76 16.39 19.62
C LEU A 486 48.84 17.37 19.15
N GLU A 487 50.05 16.89 18.91
CA GLU A 487 51.10 17.69 18.25
C GLU A 487 50.91 17.76 16.73
N LEU A 488 50.28 16.74 16.15
CA LEU A 488 49.98 16.66 14.71
C LEU A 488 48.62 15.99 14.46
N ALA A 489 47.81 16.59 13.60
CA ALA A 489 46.63 15.96 13.03
C ALA A 489 46.72 15.97 11.50
N GLY A 490 46.43 14.84 10.86
CA GLY A 490 46.46 14.71 9.41
C GLY A 490 45.27 13.95 8.85
N LEU A 491 45.03 14.15 7.56
CA LEU A 491 44.02 13.44 6.78
C LEU A 491 44.66 12.96 5.47
N MET A 492 44.58 11.66 5.22
CA MET A 492 44.88 11.06 3.92
C MET A 492 43.64 11.17 3.04
N VAL A 493 43.74 11.92 1.94
CA VAL A 493 42.74 11.94 0.88
C VAL A 493 43.27 11.11 -0.26
N THR A 494 42.78 9.89 -0.40
CA THR A 494 43.36 8.86 -1.26
C THR A 494 42.51 8.69 -2.52
N ASP A 495 43.08 9.02 -3.67
CA ASP A 495 42.45 8.75 -4.96
C ASP A 495 42.73 7.30 -5.37
N ILE A 496 41.70 6.47 -5.29
CA ILE A 496 41.78 5.05 -5.62
C ILE A 496 41.98 4.81 -7.12
N SER A 497 41.67 5.79 -7.96
CA SER A 497 41.80 5.66 -9.41
C SER A 497 43.23 5.89 -9.91
N SER A 498 43.94 6.84 -9.31
CA SER A 498 45.32 7.24 -9.66
C SER A 498 46.38 6.65 -8.71
N GLU A 499 45.95 5.88 -7.71
CA GLU A 499 46.80 5.31 -6.66
C GLU A 499 47.69 6.36 -5.97
N SER A 500 47.14 7.55 -5.76
CA SER A 500 47.84 8.69 -5.17
C SER A 500 47.09 9.21 -3.93
N THR A 501 47.82 9.76 -2.96
CA THR A 501 47.22 10.38 -1.77
C THR A 501 47.67 11.82 -1.62
N MET A 502 46.72 12.72 -1.41
CA MET A 502 46.96 14.06 -0.87
C MET A 502 46.85 14.01 0.65
N PHE A 503 47.98 14.18 1.33
CA PHE A 503 48.04 14.21 2.79
C PHE A 503 48.05 15.66 3.27
N VAL A 504 46.95 16.08 3.88
CA VAL A 504 46.83 17.40 4.52
C VAL A 504 47.10 17.29 6.01
N MET A 505 47.94 18.17 6.56
CA MET A 505 48.32 18.12 7.97
C MET A 505 48.36 19.49 8.66
N GLU A 506 48.04 19.48 9.95
CA GLU A 506 48.05 20.66 10.80
C GLU A 506 48.81 20.36 12.11
N GLY A 507 49.76 21.23 12.46
CA GLY A 507 50.75 20.96 13.54
C GLY A 507 52.05 20.36 12.99
N GLY A 508 52.96 19.94 13.88
CA GLY A 508 54.19 19.24 13.52
C GLY A 508 55.13 19.95 12.53
N GLN A 509 55.18 21.29 12.52
CA GLN A 509 55.99 22.08 11.58
C GLN A 509 57.48 21.75 11.59
N ALA A 510 58.00 21.27 12.74
CA ALA A 510 59.37 20.79 12.86
C ALA A 510 59.65 19.53 12.01
N PHE A 511 58.61 18.76 11.67
CA PHE A 511 58.71 17.46 11.01
C PHE A 511 58.48 17.51 9.49
N VAL A 512 57.99 18.63 8.97
CA VAL A 512 57.73 18.88 7.53
C VAL A 512 58.97 18.57 6.66
N ARG A 513 60.16 18.94 7.14
CA ARG A 513 61.43 18.73 6.41
C ARG A 513 61.85 17.27 6.29
N PHE A 514 61.32 16.40 7.14
CA PHE A 514 61.69 15.00 7.23
C PHE A 514 60.67 14.07 6.54
N MET A 515 59.55 14.62 6.04
CA MET A 515 58.49 13.86 5.36
C MET A 515 58.97 13.21 4.06
N GLY A 516 59.90 13.82 3.33
CA GLY A 516 60.49 13.23 2.11
C GLY A 516 59.54 13.08 0.92
N TYR A 517 58.34 13.67 0.98
CA TYR A 517 57.37 13.69 -0.12
C TYR A 517 57.27 15.10 -0.75
N PRO A 518 56.93 15.19 -2.04
CA PRO A 518 56.62 16.47 -2.68
C PRO A 518 55.57 17.25 -1.89
N GLN A 519 55.84 18.53 -1.67
CA GLN A 519 54.93 19.47 -1.02
C GLN A 519 54.44 20.47 -2.06
N PRO A 520 53.35 20.19 -2.80
CA PRO A 520 52.83 21.12 -3.81
C PRO A 520 52.38 22.44 -3.19
N GLU A 521 51.92 22.41 -1.94
CA GLU A 521 51.46 23.59 -1.20
C GLU A 521 51.79 23.49 0.29
N PRO A 522 51.85 24.62 1.04
CA PRO A 522 51.97 24.59 2.48
C PRO A 522 50.91 23.66 3.10
N HIS A 523 51.34 22.77 4.01
CA HIS A 523 50.50 21.79 4.72
C HIS A 523 49.95 20.61 3.90
N VAL A 524 50.22 20.51 2.60
CA VAL A 524 49.74 19.42 1.73
C VAL A 524 50.92 18.67 1.11
N PHE A 525 50.94 17.35 1.25
CA PHE A 525 51.94 16.47 0.65
C PHE A 525 51.29 15.55 -0.37
N GLU A 526 51.92 15.42 -1.53
CA GLU A 526 51.53 14.45 -2.54
C GLU A 526 52.32 13.15 -2.34
N MET A 527 51.61 12.04 -2.13
CA MET A 527 52.17 10.74 -1.82
C MET A 527 51.74 9.70 -2.84
N LYS A 528 52.48 9.60 -3.95
CA LYS A 528 52.23 8.60 -5.00
C LYS A 528 52.51 7.18 -4.50
N GLY A 529 51.58 6.26 -4.74
CA GLY A 529 51.67 4.86 -4.33
C GLY A 529 51.45 4.60 -2.83
N VAL A 530 51.11 5.64 -2.05
CA VAL A 530 50.78 5.51 -0.62
C VAL A 530 49.28 5.48 -0.48
N MET A 531 48.74 4.29 -0.22
CA MET A 531 47.28 4.05 -0.14
C MET A 531 46.86 3.61 1.26
N SER A 532 47.79 3.12 2.08
CA SER A 532 47.49 2.56 3.40
C SER A 532 48.11 3.41 4.51
N ARG A 533 47.24 4.01 5.33
CA ARG A 533 47.66 4.67 6.57
C ARG A 533 48.48 3.74 7.46
N LYS A 534 48.00 2.51 7.72
CA LYS A 534 48.61 1.59 8.70
C LYS A 534 49.93 0.99 8.21
N LYS A 535 50.02 0.61 6.95
CA LYS A 535 51.19 -0.09 6.41
C LYS A 535 52.27 0.85 5.89
N GLN A 536 51.91 2.03 5.40
CA GLN A 536 52.83 2.93 4.69
C GLN A 536 53.03 4.24 5.43
N LEU A 537 51.96 5.01 5.72
CA LEU A 537 52.11 6.35 6.29
C LEU A 537 52.50 6.36 7.78
N VAL A 538 51.82 5.60 8.64
CA VAL A 538 52.08 5.59 10.09
C VAL A 538 53.50 5.11 10.41
N PRO A 539 54.02 4.00 9.84
CA PRO A 539 55.41 3.59 10.06
C PRO A 539 56.42 4.67 9.62
N HIS A 540 56.13 5.37 8.52
CA HIS A 540 56.94 6.48 8.03
C HIS A 540 56.93 7.66 9.02
N LEU A 541 55.76 8.09 9.48
CA LEU A 541 55.61 9.13 10.50
C LEU A 541 56.31 8.75 11.80
N MET A 542 56.18 7.52 12.28
CA MET A 542 56.88 7.07 13.50
C MET A 542 58.40 7.12 13.35
N LYS A 543 58.94 6.79 12.16
CA LYS A 543 60.38 6.89 11.87
C LYS A 543 60.85 8.34 11.82
N VAL A 544 60.06 9.23 11.21
CA VAL A 544 60.33 10.66 11.13
C VAL A 544 60.30 11.32 12.52
N LEU A 545 59.28 11.01 13.32
CA LEU A 545 59.09 11.53 14.67
C LEU A 545 60.10 10.94 15.67
N GLY A 546 60.54 9.70 15.47
CA GLY A 546 61.57 9.05 16.29
C GLY A 546 63.01 9.42 15.94
N GLY A 547 63.26 9.91 14.72
CA GLY A 547 64.59 10.29 14.22
C GLY A 547 64.99 11.74 14.47
N ALA A 548 64.07 12.58 14.93
CA ALA A 548 64.32 13.98 15.32
C ALA A 548 64.79 14.04 16.78
N ARG A 549 66.04 13.63 17.04
CA ARG A 549 66.79 13.97 18.24
C ARG A 549 68.10 14.64 17.86
#